data_AF-A0A9R0UUM9-F1
#
_entry.id   AF-A0A9R0UUM9-F1
#
_cell.length_a   1.000
_cell.length_b   1.000
_cell.length_c   1.000
_cell.angle_alpha   90.00
_cell.angle_beta   90.00
_cell.angle_gamma   90.00
#
_symmetry.space_group_name_H-M   'P 1'
#
loop_
_entity.id
_entity.type
_entity.pdbx_description
1 polymer ?
#
loop_
_entity_poly.entity_id
_entity_poly.type
_entity_poly.pdbx_seq_one_letter_code
_entity_poly.pdbx_strand_id
1 'polypeptide(L)'
;MLELDSYETYYILQVLALDKRFLDPRRSLNPTQQEKEEGIIPLTDSLPIIPQSYVTHSLQVEALRGIVSIPAKLESTTLVFTYGVDLFYTRLAPSRTYDSLTDEFSYALLLITIVALVAALFVTWIWSEKKELRDKWR
;
A
#
# COMPACT_ATOMS: atom_id res chain seq x y z
N MET A 1 -43.67 -26.21 16.63
CA MET A 1 -42.65 -25.64 17.55
C MET A 1 -41.31 -25.91 16.90
N LEU A 2 -40.58 -24.84 16.61
CA LEU A 2 -39.47 -24.77 15.67
C LEU A 2 -38.19 -25.35 16.28
N GLU A 3 -37.61 -26.37 15.67
CA GLU A 3 -36.17 -26.65 15.81
C GLU A 3 -35.54 -26.29 14.46
N LEU A 4 -35.20 -25.01 14.34
CA LEU A 4 -34.47 -24.45 13.21
C LEU A 4 -32.99 -24.81 13.34
N ASP A 5 -32.45 -25.33 12.24
CA ASP A 5 -31.06 -25.54 11.87
C ASP A 5 -29.98 -25.08 12.84
N SER A 6 -29.39 -26.03 13.56
CA SER A 6 -28.15 -25.85 14.33
C SER A 6 -26.90 -26.22 13.51
N TYR A 7 -26.91 -25.92 12.21
CA TYR A 7 -25.78 -26.14 11.29
C TYR A 7 -25.50 -24.90 10.44
N GLU A 8 -25.43 -23.72 11.04
CA GLU A 8 -24.70 -22.62 10.40
C GLU A 8 -23.20 -22.96 10.46
N THR A 9 -22.77 -23.71 9.45
CA THR A 9 -21.37 -23.70 9.04
C THR A 9 -21.05 -22.24 8.77
N TYR A 10 -20.25 -21.61 9.62
CA TYR A 10 -19.69 -20.29 9.37
C TYR A 10 -18.83 -20.40 8.11
N TYR A 11 -19.45 -20.23 6.95
CA TYR A 11 -18.70 -20.10 5.72
C TYR A 11 -17.84 -18.86 5.88
N ILE A 12 -16.54 -19.00 5.64
CA ILE A 12 -15.64 -17.86 5.56
C ILE A 12 -16.01 -17.15 4.26
N LEU A 13 -16.87 -16.14 4.37
CA LEU A 13 -17.38 -15.37 3.24
C LEU A 13 -16.44 -14.25 2.80
N GLN A 14 -15.31 -14.09 3.50
CA GLN A 14 -14.38 -12.98 3.31
C GLN A 14 -12.98 -13.47 3.04
N VAL A 15 -12.29 -12.78 2.13
CA VAL A 15 -10.92 -13.10 1.75
C VAL A 15 -9.99 -12.17 2.52
N LEU A 16 -9.15 -12.75 3.37
CA LEU A 16 -8.18 -12.01 4.17
C LEU A 16 -6.80 -12.02 3.49
N ALA A 17 -6.22 -10.84 3.28
CA ALA A 17 -4.82 -10.71 2.88
C ALA A 17 -3.94 -10.65 4.14
N LEU A 18 -3.15 -11.71 4.37
CA LEU A 18 -2.18 -11.78 5.45
C LEU A 18 -0.75 -11.71 4.90
N ASP A 19 0.08 -10.85 5.48
CA ASP A 19 1.50 -10.78 5.13
C ASP A 19 2.21 -12.08 5.54
N LYS A 20 2.96 -12.68 4.60
CA LYS A 20 3.76 -13.89 4.82
C LYS A 20 4.74 -13.74 5.99
N ARG A 21 5.18 -12.52 6.32
CA ARG A 21 6.06 -12.25 7.47
C ARG A 21 5.46 -12.71 8.80
N PHE A 22 4.13 -12.81 8.91
CA PHE A 22 3.47 -13.40 10.08
C PHE A 22 3.60 -14.93 10.14
N LEU A 23 4.00 -15.60 9.07
CA LEU A 23 4.17 -17.05 9.01
C LEU A 23 5.63 -17.46 8.81
N ASP A 24 6.57 -16.59 9.18
CA ASP A 24 8.00 -16.89 9.11
C ASP A 24 8.42 -17.80 10.29
N PRO A 25 9.02 -18.98 10.03
CA PRO A 25 9.48 -19.89 11.09
C PRO A 25 10.67 -19.35 11.90
N ARG A 26 11.36 -18.31 11.42
CA ARG A 26 12.48 -17.68 12.14
C ARG A 26 12.02 -16.77 13.28
N ARG A 27 10.71 -16.55 13.44
CA ARG A 27 10.16 -15.68 14.50
C ARG A 27 10.38 -16.30 15.87
N SER A 28 11.00 -15.53 16.76
CA SER A 28 11.20 -15.90 18.17
C SER A 28 10.47 -14.90 19.09
N LEU A 29 10.21 -15.31 20.33
CA LEU A 29 9.57 -14.45 21.34
C LEU A 29 10.48 -13.27 21.73
N ASN A 30 11.79 -13.50 21.76
CA ASN A 30 12.81 -12.50 22.09
C ASN A 30 13.82 -12.41 20.93
N PRO A 31 13.50 -11.64 19.88
CA PRO A 31 14.39 -11.52 18.72
C PRO A 31 15.69 -10.81 19.08
N THR A 32 16.79 -11.33 18.54
CA THR A 32 18.12 -10.73 18.61
C THR A 32 18.18 -9.40 17.85
N GLN A 33 19.22 -8.59 18.09
CA GLN A 33 19.38 -7.30 17.42
C GLN A 33 19.50 -7.44 15.89
N GLN A 34 20.19 -8.48 15.41
CA GLN A 34 20.33 -8.77 13.98
C GLN A 34 18.97 -9.12 13.33
N GLU A 35 18.15 -9.93 14.01
CA GLU A 35 16.82 -10.30 13.53
C GLU A 35 15.86 -9.09 13.47
N LYS A 36 16.02 -8.13 14.39
CA LYS A 36 15.27 -6.87 14.36
C LYS A 36 15.68 -5.99 13.18
N GLU A 37 16.95 -5.98 12.82
CA GLU A 37 17.46 -5.23 11.66
C GLU A 37 16.98 -5.83 10.33
N GLU A 38 16.79 -7.16 10.27
CA GLU A 38 16.14 -7.84 9.14
C GLU A 38 14.62 -7.59 9.07
N GLY A 39 14.02 -6.96 10.10
CA GLY A 39 12.60 -6.67 10.16
C GLY A 39 11.74 -7.89 10.53
N ILE A 40 12.30 -8.88 11.22
CA ILE A 40 11.54 -10.05 11.70
C ILE A 40 10.55 -9.60 12.77
N ILE A 41 9.27 -9.91 12.52
CA ILE A 41 8.19 -9.61 13.45
C ILE A 41 8.31 -10.56 14.65
N PRO A 42 8.35 -10.06 15.91
CA PRO A 42 8.39 -10.90 17.10
C PRO A 42 7.25 -11.93 17.08
N LEU A 43 7.50 -13.13 17.60
CA LEU A 43 6.45 -14.16 17.70
C LEU A 43 5.34 -13.68 18.66
N THR A 44 4.10 -13.84 18.22
CA THR A 44 2.89 -13.50 18.98
C THR A 44 1.96 -14.71 19.00
N ASP A 45 1.25 -14.90 20.10
CA ASP A 45 0.36 -16.05 20.30
C ASP A 45 -0.90 -15.99 19.41
N SER A 46 -1.19 -14.83 18.84
CA SER A 46 -2.32 -14.61 17.94
C SER A 46 -1.89 -13.90 16.66
N LEU A 47 -2.63 -14.17 15.59
CA LEU A 47 -2.53 -13.45 14.32
C LEU A 47 -3.49 -12.25 14.36
N PRO A 48 -3.02 -11.02 14.12
CA PRO A 48 -3.90 -9.87 14.07
C PRO A 48 -4.76 -9.93 12.81
N ILE A 49 -6.07 -10.09 12.98
CA ILE A 49 -7.05 -9.93 11.89
C ILE A 49 -7.50 -8.47 11.91
N ILE A 50 -6.93 -7.66 11.01
CA ILE A 50 -7.27 -6.25 10.88
C ILE A 50 -8.41 -6.14 9.87
N PRO A 51 -9.53 -5.46 10.18
CA PRO A 51 -10.65 -5.33 9.26
C PRO A 51 -10.28 -4.73 7.89
N GLN A 52 -9.25 -3.87 7.86
CA GLN A 52 -8.73 -3.26 6.63
C GLN A 52 -7.97 -4.24 5.72
N SER A 53 -7.59 -5.41 6.23
CA SER A 53 -6.90 -6.46 5.48
C SER A 53 -7.86 -7.36 4.71
N TYR A 54 -9.18 -7.21 4.89
CA TYR A 54 -10.17 -7.92 4.09
C TYR A 54 -10.21 -7.36 2.68
N VAL A 55 -9.85 -8.22 1.72
CA VAL A 55 -9.78 -7.94 0.29
C VAL A 55 -11.17 -7.66 -0.29
N THR A 56 -12.20 -8.31 0.26
CA THR A 56 -13.59 -8.15 -0.17
C THR A 56 -14.31 -6.98 0.54
N HIS A 57 -13.65 -6.29 1.48
CA HIS A 57 -14.24 -5.22 2.30
C HIS A 57 -15.60 -5.62 2.89
N SER A 58 -16.70 -5.00 2.44
CA SER A 58 -18.07 -5.29 2.87
C SER A 58 -18.76 -6.38 2.05
N LEU A 59 -18.16 -6.81 0.95
CA LEU A 59 -18.72 -7.85 0.08
C LEU A 59 -18.39 -9.23 0.63
N GLN A 60 -19.39 -10.10 0.58
CA GLN A 60 -19.29 -11.50 0.95
C GLN A 60 -19.33 -12.34 -0.33
N VAL A 61 -18.42 -13.31 -0.45
CA VAL A 61 -18.37 -14.25 -1.57
C VAL A 61 -18.93 -15.57 -1.08
N GLU A 62 -20.18 -15.85 -1.44
CA GLU A 62 -20.86 -17.07 -1.03
C GLU A 62 -20.21 -18.31 -1.66
N ALA A 63 -20.01 -19.34 -0.82
CA ALA A 63 -19.44 -20.62 -1.21
C ALA A 63 -18.15 -20.50 -2.05
N LEU A 64 -17.15 -19.77 -1.53
CA LEU A 64 -15.83 -19.61 -2.16
C LEU A 64 -15.23 -20.99 -2.53
N ARG A 65 -15.02 -21.22 -3.83
CA ARG A 65 -14.40 -22.45 -4.35
C ARG A 65 -12.90 -22.31 -4.60
N GLY A 66 -12.46 -21.11 -4.98
CA GLY A 66 -11.06 -20.87 -5.28
C GLY A 66 -10.70 -19.40 -5.41
N ILE A 67 -9.40 -19.15 -5.27
CA ILE A 67 -8.76 -17.85 -5.43
C ILE A 67 -7.66 -18.02 -6.49
N VAL A 68 -7.64 -17.13 -7.47
CA VAL A 68 -6.63 -17.07 -8.52
C VAL A 68 -5.96 -15.71 -8.44
N SER A 69 -4.62 -15.70 -8.38
CA SER A 69 -3.82 -14.49 -8.51
C SER A 69 -3.09 -14.49 -9.84
N ILE A 70 -3.12 -13.35 -10.52
CA ILE A 70 -2.46 -13.14 -11.82
C ILE A 70 -1.57 -11.90 -11.70
N PRO A 71 -0.31 -11.96 -12.17
CA PRO A 71 0.55 -10.78 -12.16
C PRO A 71 -0.05 -9.67 -13.03
N ALA A 72 -0.01 -8.42 -12.54
CA ALA A 72 -0.35 -7.26 -13.36
C ALA A 72 0.88 -6.79 -14.16
N LYS A 73 0.67 -5.82 -15.05
CA LYS A 73 1.77 -5.15 -15.77
C LYS A 73 2.65 -4.31 -14.82
N LEU A 74 2.03 -3.78 -13.77
CA LEU A 74 2.70 -3.06 -12.68
C LEU A 74 3.20 -4.10 -11.67
N GLU A 75 4.48 -4.02 -11.30
CA GLU A 75 5.14 -4.95 -10.38
C GLU A 75 4.55 -4.91 -8.98
N SER A 76 4.11 -3.73 -8.55
CA SER A 76 3.53 -3.53 -7.22
C SER A 76 2.11 -4.11 -7.09
N THR A 77 1.50 -4.52 -8.21
CA THR A 77 0.08 -4.84 -8.31
C THR A 77 -0.14 -6.29 -8.72
N THR A 78 -1.10 -6.95 -8.07
CA THR A 78 -1.59 -8.28 -8.45
C THR A 78 -3.09 -8.25 -8.66
N LEU A 79 -3.55 -9.00 -9.65
CA LEU A 79 -4.97 -9.18 -9.93
C LEU A 79 -5.46 -10.40 -9.16
N VAL A 80 -6.44 -10.21 -8.29
CA VAL A 80 -7.04 -11.29 -7.51
C VAL A 80 -8.46 -11.52 -7.99
N PHE A 81 -8.71 -12.76 -8.41
CA PHE A 81 -10.01 -13.22 -8.83
C PHE A 81 -10.46 -14.37 -7.93
N THR A 82 -11.63 -14.24 -7.35
CA THR A 82 -12.20 -15.22 -6.43
C THR A 82 -13.52 -15.69 -6.98
N TYR A 83 -13.71 -17.01 -7.04
CA TYR A 83 -14.88 -17.62 -7.65
C TYR A 83 -15.53 -18.66 -6.73
N GLY A 84 -16.85 -18.71 -6.75
CA GLY A 84 -17.67 -19.60 -5.96
C GLY A 84 -19.06 -19.73 -6.59
N VAL A 85 -20.11 -19.40 -5.82
CA VAL A 85 -21.42 -19.04 -6.40
C VAL A 85 -21.32 -17.65 -7.03
N ASP A 86 -20.64 -16.73 -6.36
CA ASP A 86 -20.38 -15.39 -6.85
C ASP A 86 -18.98 -15.25 -7.45
N LEU A 87 -18.82 -14.22 -8.28
CA LEU A 87 -17.56 -13.85 -8.91
C LEU A 87 -17.13 -12.49 -8.37
N PHE A 88 -15.93 -12.42 -7.81
CA PHE A 88 -15.37 -11.18 -7.30
C PHE A 88 -13.96 -10.97 -7.84
N TYR A 89 -13.67 -9.72 -8.20
CA TYR A 89 -12.41 -9.32 -8.80
C TYR A 89 -11.91 -8.04 -8.14
N THR A 90 -10.63 -8.01 -7.80
CA THR A 90 -9.98 -6.82 -7.27
C THR A 90 -8.50 -6.78 -7.61
N ARG A 91 -7.91 -5.59 -7.45
CA ARG A 91 -6.47 -5.35 -7.58
C ARG A 91 -5.90 -5.15 -6.18
N LEU A 92 -4.83 -5.87 -5.86
CA LEU A 92 -4.13 -5.71 -4.59
C LEU A 92 -2.72 -5.20 -4.83
N ALA A 93 -2.27 -4.31 -3.93
CA ALA A 93 -0.90 -3.81 -3.91
C ALA A 93 -0.26 -4.09 -2.54
N PRO A 94 0.32 -5.29 -2.32
CA PRO A 94 0.80 -5.72 -1.01
C PRO A 94 1.92 -4.82 -0.45
N SER A 95 2.75 -4.27 -1.32
CA SER A 95 3.84 -3.34 -0.96
C SER A 95 3.47 -1.86 -1.05
N ARG A 96 2.17 -1.55 -1.26
CA ARG A 96 1.70 -0.28 -1.85
C ARG A 96 2.20 -0.07 -3.28
N THR A 97 1.52 0.81 -4.01
CA THR A 97 1.84 1.15 -5.40
C THR A 97 3.10 2.03 -5.45
N TYR A 98 4.28 1.42 -5.54
CA TYR A 98 5.56 2.15 -5.64
C TYR A 98 5.94 2.51 -7.08
N ASP A 99 5.31 1.86 -8.06
CA ASP A 99 5.55 2.03 -9.50
C ASP A 99 4.51 2.92 -10.18
N SER A 100 3.61 3.54 -9.40
CA SER A 100 2.63 4.52 -9.85
C SER A 100 2.69 5.76 -8.96
N LEU A 101 2.51 6.94 -9.54
CA LEU A 101 2.21 8.12 -8.73
C LEU A 101 0.89 7.91 -8.00
N THR A 102 0.84 8.33 -6.74
CA THR A 102 -0.37 8.28 -5.93
C THR A 102 -1.33 9.37 -6.37
N ASP A 103 -2.64 9.09 -6.27
CA ASP A 103 -3.68 10.09 -6.54
C ASP A 103 -3.62 11.29 -5.59
N GLU A 104 -2.98 11.12 -4.42
CA GLU A 104 -2.74 12.18 -3.43
C GLU A 104 -1.58 13.12 -3.81
N PHE A 105 -0.84 12.84 -4.89
CA PHE A 105 0.31 13.66 -5.27
C PHE A 105 -0.13 15.05 -5.77
N SER A 106 0.32 16.11 -5.09
CA SER A 106 -0.02 17.48 -5.45
C SER A 106 0.83 18.01 -6.62
N TYR A 107 0.37 17.73 -7.84
CA TYR A 107 0.94 18.30 -9.06
C TYR A 107 0.95 19.84 -9.05
N ALA A 108 -0.07 20.45 -8.42
CA ALA A 108 -0.17 21.90 -8.30
C ALA A 108 0.99 22.49 -7.48
N LEU A 109 1.30 21.90 -6.33
CA LEU A 109 2.42 22.35 -5.49
C LEU A 109 3.75 22.21 -6.24
N LEU A 110 3.97 21.08 -6.91
CA LEU A 110 5.16 20.85 -7.72
C LEU A 110 5.32 21.93 -8.81
N LEU A 111 4.24 22.28 -9.49
CA LEU A 111 4.30 23.29 -10.55
C LEU A 111 4.59 24.69 -9.96
N ILE A 112 3.94 25.05 -8.84
CA ILE A 112 4.15 26.32 -8.16
C ILE A 112 5.61 26.47 -7.71
N THR A 113 6.21 25.43 -7.12
CA THR A 113 7.61 25.48 -6.68
C THR A 113 8.57 25.65 -7.84
N ILE A 114 8.34 24.96 -8.97
CA ILE A 114 9.13 25.15 -10.19
C ILE A 114 9.05 26.60 -10.67
N VAL A 115 7.84 27.17 -10.78
CA VAL A 115 7.66 28.56 -11.23
C VAL A 115 8.31 29.55 -10.27
N ALA A 116 8.17 29.34 -8.96
CA ALA A 116 8.78 30.19 -7.94
C ALA A 116 10.32 30.16 -8.03
N LEU A 117 10.91 28.98 -8.22
CA LEU A 117 12.36 28.82 -8.39
C LEU A 117 12.86 29.50 -9.67
N VAL A 118 12.15 29.35 -10.79
CA VAL A 118 12.50 30.02 -12.05
C VAL A 118 12.43 31.55 -11.89
N ALA A 119 11.37 32.08 -11.27
CA ALA A 119 11.25 33.51 -11.01
C ALA A 119 12.38 34.02 -10.10
N ALA A 120 12.71 33.28 -9.04
CA ALA A 120 13.83 33.60 -8.16
C ALA A 120 15.16 33.68 -8.93
N LEU A 121 15.45 32.72 -9.81
CA LEU A 121 16.64 32.74 -10.65
C LEU A 121 16.72 34.00 -11.52
N PHE A 122 15.62 34.40 -12.18
CA PHE A 122 15.59 35.62 -12.98
C PHE A 122 15.84 36.88 -12.16
N VAL A 123 15.20 36.98 -10.99
CA VAL A 123 15.38 38.14 -10.09
C VAL A 123 16.83 38.20 -9.60
N THR A 124 17.40 37.07 -9.17
CA THR A 124 18.79 37.00 -8.71
C THR A 124 19.77 37.33 -9.83
N TRP A 125 19.53 36.88 -11.06
CA TRP A 125 20.37 37.22 -12.21
C TRP A 125 20.38 38.73 -12.48
N ILE A 126 19.20 39.37 -12.54
CA ILE A 126 19.08 40.81 -12.74
C ILE A 126 19.77 41.58 -11.60
N TRP A 127 19.61 41.12 -10.36
CA TRP A 127 20.28 41.73 -9.20
C TRP A 127 21.79 41.57 -9.24
N SER A 128 22.28 40.41 -9.68
CA SER A 128 23.70 40.13 -9.84
C SER A 128 24.33 41.07 -10.87
N GLU A 129 23.72 41.21 -12.04
CA GLU A 129 24.21 42.08 -13.11
C GLU A 129 24.21 43.56 -12.70
N LYS A 130 23.14 44.01 -12.02
CA LYS A 130 23.08 45.37 -11.45
C LYS A 130 24.15 45.59 -10.37
N LYS A 131 24.45 44.58 -9.56
CA LYS A 131 25.48 44.66 -8.52
C LYS A 131 26.88 44.73 -9.15
N GLU A 132 27.16 43.87 -10.12
CA GLU A 132 28.43 43.84 -10.84
C GLU A 132 28.71 45.17 -11.55
N LEU A 133 27.72 45.74 -12.25
CA LEU A 133 27.85 47.05 -12.87
C LEU A 133 28.16 48.15 -11.83
N ARG A 134 27.47 48.16 -10.70
CA ARG A 134 27.72 49.14 -9.64
C ARG A 134 29.11 49.00 -9.02
N ASP A 135 29.60 47.78 -8.83
CA ASP A 135 30.92 47.52 -8.27
C ASP A 135 32.04 47.89 -9.26
N LYS A 136 31.81 47.76 -10.57
CA LYS A 136 32.75 48.17 -11.64
C LYS A 136 32.87 49.68 -11.83
N TRP A 137 31.86 50.45 -11.44
CA TRP A 137 31.80 51.91 -11.61
C TRP A 137 32.25 52.66 -10.35
N ARG A 138 32.91 51.95 -9.45
CA ARG A 138 33.51 52.48 -8.23
C ARG A 138 35.03 52.50 -8.39
#